data_AF-W2PJQ4-F1
#
_entry.id   AF-W2PJQ4-F1
#
_cell.length_a   1.000
_cell.length_b   1.000
_cell.length_c   1.000
_cell.angle_alpha   90.00
_cell.angle_beta   90.00
_cell.angle_gamma   90.00
#
_symmetry.space_group_name_H-M   'P 1'
#
loop_
_entity.id
_entity.type
_entity.pdbx_description
1 polymer ?
#
loop_
_entity_poly.entity_id
_entity_poly.type
_entity_poly.pdbx_seq_one_letter_code
_entity_poly.pdbx_strand_id
1 'polypeptide(L)'
;MSEPERYYTMSQYRDETALAFLYRLNLAAERADLNFRKSSADRERHIKRFIKKLSDDQLKRTLESQRFRRVSDLEFVLKQQEEVRQKDGPPARQSRDFRADNVVRDRYKPRRQDRAYVAQGDEDSGYDEVDERETGVRSAPAVNNPST
;
A
#
# COMPACT_ATOMS: atom_id res chain seq x y z
N MET A 1 -6.03 -38.32 -16.38
CA MET A 1 -5.74 -37.12 -17.19
C MET A 1 -4.24 -36.87 -17.22
N SER A 2 -3.70 -36.72 -18.42
CA SER A 2 -2.27 -36.41 -18.64
C SER A 2 -1.91 -34.99 -18.17
N GLU A 3 -0.63 -34.68 -17.97
CA GLU A 3 -0.16 -33.34 -17.58
C GLU A 3 -0.46 -32.27 -18.64
N PRO A 4 -0.10 -32.47 -19.92
CA PRO A 4 -0.56 -31.64 -21.02
C PRO A 4 -2.08 -31.48 -21.06
N GLU A 5 -2.84 -32.56 -20.89
CA GLU A 5 -4.30 -32.53 -20.92
C GLU A 5 -4.87 -31.62 -19.83
N ARG A 6 -4.34 -31.71 -18.61
CA ARG A 6 -4.69 -30.82 -17.49
C ARG A 6 -4.41 -29.36 -17.83
N TYR A 7 -3.28 -29.06 -18.47
CA TYR A 7 -2.95 -27.71 -18.91
C TYR A 7 -3.90 -27.17 -20.00
N TYR A 8 -4.24 -27.99 -21.00
CA TYR A 8 -5.07 -27.55 -22.13
C TYR A 8 -6.55 -27.36 -21.76
N THR A 9 -7.05 -28.13 -20.79
CA THR A 9 -8.46 -28.10 -20.34
C THR A 9 -8.72 -27.08 -19.23
N MET A 10 -7.67 -26.61 -18.54
CA MET A 10 -7.77 -25.69 -17.42
C MET A 10 -8.57 -24.41 -17.74
N SER A 11 -9.38 -23.96 -16.79
CA SER A 11 -10.14 -22.70 -16.82
C SER A 11 -10.16 -22.07 -15.43
N GLN A 12 -10.37 -20.76 -15.37
CA GLN A 12 -10.47 -20.00 -14.12
C GLN A 12 -11.71 -20.45 -13.33
N TYR A 13 -11.56 -20.65 -12.02
CA TYR A 13 -12.72 -20.92 -11.15
C TYR A 13 -13.52 -19.64 -10.86
N ARG A 14 -14.78 -19.77 -10.46
CA ARG A 14 -15.69 -18.61 -10.25
C ARG A 14 -15.15 -17.61 -9.21
N ASP A 15 -14.57 -18.11 -8.12
CA ASP A 15 -14.10 -17.28 -6.99
C ASP A 15 -12.57 -17.14 -6.98
N GLU A 16 -11.89 -17.62 -8.01
CA GLU A 16 -10.43 -17.52 -8.13
C GLU A 16 -10.05 -16.20 -8.78
N THR A 17 -9.10 -15.49 -8.19
CA THR A 17 -8.59 -14.26 -8.77
C THR A 17 -7.78 -14.56 -10.04
N ALA A 18 -7.66 -13.58 -10.94
CA ALA A 18 -6.90 -13.74 -12.17
C ALA A 18 -5.43 -14.09 -11.88
N LEU A 19 -4.84 -13.52 -10.81
CA LEU A 19 -3.48 -13.81 -10.39
C LEU A 19 -3.33 -15.25 -9.87
N ALA A 20 -4.27 -15.73 -9.05
CA ALA A 20 -4.27 -17.11 -8.57
C ALA A 20 -4.38 -18.11 -9.73
N PHE A 21 -5.26 -17.83 -10.70
CA PHE A 21 -5.38 -18.63 -11.91
C PHE A 21 -4.08 -18.69 -12.72
N LEU A 22 -3.37 -17.57 -12.85
CA LEU A 22 -2.06 -17.52 -13.53
C LEU A 22 -1.06 -18.48 -12.88
N TYR A 23 -0.95 -18.47 -11.54
CA TYR A 23 -0.03 -19.36 -10.84
C TYR A 23 -0.37 -20.84 -11.00
N ARG A 24 -1.67 -21.18 -10.96
CA ARG A 24 -2.12 -22.56 -11.19
C ARG A 24 -1.83 -23.01 -12.62
N LEU A 25 -2.02 -22.13 -13.60
CA LEU A 25 -1.72 -22.41 -15.01
C LEU A 25 -0.21 -22.55 -15.25
N ASN A 26 0.62 -21.72 -14.61
CA ASN A 26 2.08 -21.83 -14.66
C ASN A 26 2.55 -23.20 -14.14
N LEU A 27 2.04 -23.63 -12.99
CA LEU A 27 2.38 -24.93 -12.41
C LEU A 27 1.98 -26.09 -13.34
N ALA A 28 0.83 -25.98 -14.01
CA ALA A 28 0.40 -26.98 -14.97
C ALA A 28 1.26 -27.00 -16.24
N ALA A 29 1.74 -25.83 -16.68
CA ALA A 29 2.64 -25.72 -17.81
C ALA A 29 4.02 -26.32 -17.49
N GLU A 30 4.54 -26.10 -16.27
CA GLU A 30 5.78 -26.73 -15.80
C GLU A 30 5.66 -28.25 -15.75
N ARG A 31 4.55 -28.77 -15.21
CA ARG A 31 4.28 -30.21 -15.20
C ARG A 31 4.09 -30.80 -16.59
N ALA A 32 3.67 -30.00 -17.56
CA ALA A 32 3.53 -30.42 -18.96
C ALA A 32 4.81 -30.20 -19.78
N ASP A 33 5.95 -29.91 -19.13
CA ASP A 33 7.25 -29.64 -19.75
C ASP A 33 7.23 -28.50 -20.80
N LEU A 34 6.37 -27.50 -20.60
CA LEU A 34 6.30 -26.35 -21.50
C LEU A 34 7.43 -25.36 -21.20
N ASN A 35 8.22 -25.05 -22.22
CA ASN A 35 9.37 -24.16 -22.11
C ASN A 35 9.00 -22.66 -22.10
N PHE A 36 7.86 -22.26 -21.51
CA PHE A 36 7.36 -20.88 -21.54
C PHE A 36 8.30 -19.86 -20.84
N ARG A 37 9.21 -20.32 -19.98
CA ARG A 37 10.24 -19.46 -19.37
C ARG A 37 11.40 -19.15 -20.31
N LYS A 38 11.74 -20.07 -21.22
CA LYS A 38 12.91 -19.98 -22.11
C LYS A 38 12.52 -19.60 -23.54
N SER A 39 11.50 -20.25 -24.08
CA SER A 39 11.00 -20.07 -25.44
C SER A 39 10.00 -18.91 -25.52
N SER A 40 10.31 -17.92 -26.36
CA SER A 40 9.39 -16.79 -26.60
C SER A 40 8.08 -17.23 -27.24
N ALA A 41 8.12 -18.20 -28.15
CA ALA A 41 6.93 -18.71 -28.83
C ALA A 41 6.01 -19.46 -27.85
N ASP A 42 6.58 -20.28 -26.96
CA ASP A 42 5.81 -21.01 -25.96
C ASP A 42 5.26 -20.06 -24.91
N ARG A 43 6.02 -19.03 -24.53
CA ARG A 43 5.55 -17.97 -23.64
C ARG A 43 4.37 -17.22 -24.20
N GLU A 44 4.45 -16.79 -25.45
CA GLU A 44 3.35 -16.09 -26.10
C GLU A 44 2.10 -16.97 -26.19
N ARG A 45 2.27 -18.26 -26.53
CA ARG A 45 1.16 -19.22 -26.57
C ARG A 45 0.55 -19.43 -25.18
N HIS A 46 1.38 -19.48 -24.15
CA HIS A 46 0.97 -19.63 -22.76
C HIS A 46 0.16 -18.43 -22.27
N ILE A 47 0.64 -17.20 -22.53
CA ILE A 47 -0.06 -15.97 -22.17
C ILE A 47 -1.40 -15.85 -22.93
N LYS A 48 -1.41 -16.14 -24.25
CA LYS A 48 -2.66 -16.17 -25.02
C LYS A 48 -3.66 -17.18 -24.45
N ARG A 49 -3.19 -18.32 -23.95
CA ARG A 49 -4.04 -19.32 -23.32
C ARG A 49 -4.63 -18.83 -22.00
N PHE A 50 -3.81 -18.19 -21.16
CA PHE A 50 -4.28 -17.55 -19.93
C PHE A 50 -5.42 -16.57 -20.22
N ILE A 51 -5.19 -15.62 -21.13
CA ILE A 51 -6.18 -14.60 -21.54
C ILE A 51 -7.47 -15.26 -22.08
N LYS A 52 -7.34 -16.31 -22.92
CA LYS A 52 -8.49 -17.04 -23.47
C LYS A 52 -9.35 -17.73 -22.40
N LYS A 53 -8.74 -18.16 -21.29
CA LYS A 53 -9.38 -18.95 -20.23
C LYS A 53 -9.80 -18.11 -19.01
N LEU A 54 -9.58 -16.80 -19.09
CA LEU A 54 -10.00 -15.83 -18.09
C LEU A 54 -11.53 -15.65 -18.10
N SER A 55 -12.15 -15.46 -16.94
CA SER A 55 -13.59 -15.22 -16.80
C SER A 55 -13.98 -13.75 -16.91
N ASP A 56 -13.08 -12.82 -16.59
CA ASP A 56 -13.34 -11.37 -16.62
C ASP A 56 -13.12 -10.81 -18.04
N ASP A 57 -14.22 -10.56 -18.77
CA ASP A 57 -14.18 -10.04 -20.14
C ASP A 57 -13.56 -8.65 -20.25
N GLN A 58 -13.70 -7.80 -19.23
CA GLN A 58 -13.12 -6.46 -19.26
C GLN A 58 -11.60 -6.53 -19.10
N LEU A 59 -11.14 -7.33 -18.12
CA LEU A 59 -9.71 -7.58 -17.94
C LEU A 59 -9.11 -8.27 -19.17
N LYS A 60 -9.84 -9.21 -19.77
CA LYS A 60 -9.42 -9.88 -21.00
C LYS A 60 -9.14 -8.88 -22.14
N ARG A 61 -10.05 -7.95 -22.41
CA ARG A 61 -9.86 -6.89 -23.42
C ARG A 61 -8.63 -6.01 -23.11
N THR A 62 -8.42 -5.66 -21.85
CA THR A 62 -7.25 -4.88 -21.43
C THR A 62 -5.93 -5.63 -21.61
N LEU A 63 -5.92 -6.95 -21.41
CA LEU A 63 -4.74 -7.78 -21.61
C LEU A 63 -4.49 -8.09 -23.10
N GLU A 64 -5.54 -8.23 -23.92
CA GLU A 64 -5.43 -8.46 -25.37
C GLU A 64 -4.84 -7.26 -26.12
N SER A 65 -5.03 -6.04 -25.61
CA SER A 65 -4.45 -4.82 -26.21
C SER A 65 -2.95 -4.66 -25.93
N GLN A 66 -2.39 -5.47 -25.03
CA GLN A 66 -1.01 -5.37 -24.57
C GLN A 66 -0.17 -6.57 -25.05
N ARG A 67 1.12 -6.32 -25.31
CA ARG A 67 2.09 -7.37 -25.63
C ARG A 67 3.00 -7.63 -24.45
N PHE A 68 2.85 -8.78 -23.81
CA PHE A 68 3.68 -9.20 -22.69
C PHE A 68 4.93 -9.93 -23.18
N ARG A 69 6.11 -9.34 -22.93
CA ARG A 69 7.39 -9.97 -23.28
C ARG A 69 7.81 -10.99 -22.23
N ARG A 70 7.42 -10.80 -20.97
CA ARG A 70 7.69 -11.71 -19.85
C ARG A 70 6.39 -12.04 -19.10
N VAL A 71 6.35 -13.19 -18.44
CA VAL A 71 5.22 -13.56 -17.56
C VAL A 71 5.16 -12.62 -16.35
N SER A 72 6.30 -12.14 -15.87
CA SER A 72 6.38 -11.17 -14.77
C SER A 72 5.69 -9.83 -15.09
N ASP A 73 5.73 -9.38 -16.35
CA ASP A 73 5.05 -8.15 -16.77
C ASP A 73 3.52 -8.34 -16.67
N LEU A 74 3.02 -9.51 -17.07
CA LEU A 74 1.61 -9.88 -16.92
C LEU A 74 1.24 -9.95 -15.44
N GLU A 75 2.05 -10.61 -14.62
CA GLU A 75 1.85 -10.73 -13.17
C GLU A 75 1.74 -9.35 -12.49
N PHE A 76 2.60 -8.41 -12.89
CA PHE A 76 2.56 -7.04 -12.37
C PHE A 76 1.23 -6.35 -12.70
N VAL A 77 0.77 -6.43 -13.96
CA VAL A 77 -0.52 -5.84 -14.35
C VAL A 77 -1.70 -6.47 -13.58
N LEU A 78 -1.66 -7.78 -13.36
CA LEU A 78 -2.70 -8.47 -12.58
C LEU A 78 -2.71 -8.00 -11.11
N LYS A 79 -1.55 -7.81 -10.48
CA LYS A 79 -1.47 -7.27 -9.11
C LYS A 79 -2.06 -5.87 -9.03
N GLN A 80 -1.72 -4.98 -9.97
CA GLN A 80 -2.30 -3.63 -10.02
C GLN A 80 -3.82 -3.66 -10.16
N GLN A 81 -4.35 -4.54 -11.02
CA GLN A 81 -5.80 -4.67 -11.21
C GLN A 81 -6.50 -5.17 -9.95
N GLU A 82 -5.91 -6.11 -9.22
CA GLU A 82 -6.46 -6.61 -7.95
C GLU A 82 -6.45 -5.53 -6.86
N GLU A 83 -5.40 -4.74 -6.76
CA GLU A 83 -5.33 -3.62 -5.81
C GLU A 83 -6.39 -2.54 -6.08
N VAL A 84 -6.61 -2.21 -7.36
CA VAL A 84 -7.66 -1.25 -7.76
C VAL A 84 -9.05 -1.80 -7.40
N ARG A 85 -9.32 -3.07 -7.73
CA ARG A 85 -10.58 -3.73 -7.38
C ARG A 85 -10.86 -3.78 -5.87
N GLN A 86 -9.82 -3.91 -5.04
CA GLN A 86 -9.97 -3.88 -3.58
C GLN A 86 -10.27 -2.47 -3.06
N LYS A 87 -9.74 -1.42 -3.69
CA LYS A 87 -9.99 -0.02 -3.32
C LYS A 87 -11.37 0.48 -3.76
N ASP A 88 -11.88 -0.04 -4.88
CA ASP A 88 -13.22 0.28 -5.39
C ASP A 88 -14.35 -0.53 -4.70
N GLY A 89 -14.00 -1.43 -3.78
CA GLY A 89 -14.97 -2.07 -2.89
C GLY A 89 -15.68 -1.03 -2.01
N PRO A 90 -16.90 -1.32 -1.48
CA PRO A 90 -17.58 -0.40 -0.58
C PRO A 90 -16.60 0.02 0.52
N PRO A 91 -16.48 1.32 0.86
CA PRO A 91 -15.58 1.72 1.92
C PRO A 91 -15.89 0.85 3.11
N ALA A 92 -14.89 0.07 3.56
CA ALA A 92 -14.98 -0.64 4.82
C ALA A 92 -15.49 0.41 5.80
N ARG A 93 -16.70 0.20 6.33
CA ARG A 93 -17.31 1.09 7.30
C ARG A 93 -16.39 1.07 8.50
N GLN A 94 -15.36 1.91 8.48
CA GLN A 94 -14.68 2.37 9.66
C GLN A 94 -15.79 3.09 10.41
N SER A 95 -16.45 2.32 11.27
CA SER A 95 -17.39 2.82 12.23
C SER A 95 -16.64 3.91 12.98
N ARG A 96 -16.85 5.16 12.57
CA ARG A 96 -16.48 6.33 13.34
C ARG A 96 -17.44 6.35 14.52
N ASP A 97 -17.28 5.38 15.40
CA ASP A 97 -17.83 5.42 16.75
C ASP A 97 -16.87 6.26 17.60
N PHE A 98 -16.49 7.43 17.10
CA PHE A 98 -16.12 8.51 17.99
C PHE A 98 -17.45 9.00 18.57
N ARG A 99 -17.96 8.25 19.56
CA ARG A 99 -18.95 8.74 20.49
C ARG A 99 -18.33 9.99 21.11
N ALA A 100 -18.65 11.13 20.54
CA ALA A 100 -18.59 12.38 21.26
C ALA A 100 -19.64 12.26 22.36
N ASP A 101 -19.27 11.64 23.48
CA ASP A 101 -19.96 11.84 24.74
C ASP A 101 -19.80 13.32 25.05
N ASN A 102 -20.81 14.07 24.65
CA ASN A 102 -21.03 15.45 25.05
C ASN A 102 -21.25 15.42 26.57
N VAL A 103 -20.16 15.39 27.33
CA VAL A 103 -20.20 15.74 28.74
C VAL A 103 -20.69 17.18 28.75
N VAL A 104 -21.94 17.37 29.18
CA VAL A 104 -22.48 18.69 29.51
C VAL A 104 -21.57 19.24 30.60
N ARG A 105 -20.58 20.04 30.18
CA ARG A 105 -19.68 20.71 31.10
C ARG A 105 -20.53 21.78 31.77
N ASP A 106 -20.96 21.42 32.97
CA ASP A 106 -21.79 22.22 33.84
C ASP A 106 -21.28 23.67 33.85
N ARG A 107 -22.23 24.57 33.65
CA ARG A 107 -22.03 25.99 33.36
C ARG A 107 -21.53 26.68 34.63
N TYR A 108 -20.24 26.59 34.91
CA TYR A 108 -19.60 27.35 35.98
C TYR A 108 -19.74 28.85 35.71
N LYS A 109 -20.67 29.49 36.40
CA LYS A 109 -20.75 30.95 36.55
C LYS A 109 -20.16 31.34 37.90
N PRO A 110 -18.92 31.86 37.98
CA PRO A 110 -18.50 32.55 39.18
C PRO A 110 -19.29 33.87 39.28
N ARG A 111 -20.16 33.96 40.29
CA ARG A 111 -20.82 35.20 40.70
C ARG A 111 -19.72 36.20 41.09
N ARG A 112 -19.73 37.38 40.47
CA ARG A 112 -19.02 38.56 40.95
C ARG A 112 -19.36 38.76 42.43
N GLN A 113 -18.36 38.67 43.29
CA GLN A 113 -18.41 39.21 44.64
C GLN A 113 -17.31 40.27 44.72
N ASP A 114 -17.79 41.51 44.71
CA ASP A 114 -17.08 42.70 45.14
C ASP A 114 -16.33 42.44 46.44
N ARG A 115 -14.99 42.51 46.37
CA ARG A 115 -14.19 42.76 47.57
C ARG A 115 -12.95 43.55 47.17
N ALA A 116 -13.10 44.87 47.28
CA ALA A 116 -12.00 45.79 47.36
C ALA A 116 -11.13 45.46 48.59
N TYR A 117 -9.83 45.36 48.39
CA TYR A 117 -8.83 45.74 49.40
C TYR A 117 -7.65 46.40 48.67
N VAL A 118 -7.41 47.64 49.06
CA VAL A 118 -6.22 48.44 48.77
C VAL A 118 -5.07 47.89 49.61
N ALA A 119 -3.90 47.67 49.01
CA ALA A 119 -2.63 47.71 49.69
C ALA A 119 -1.56 48.22 48.72
N GLN A 120 -0.99 49.36 49.10
CA GLN A 120 0.11 50.09 48.49
C GLN A 120 1.43 49.48 49.04
N GLY A 121 2.48 49.41 48.23
CA GLY A 121 3.79 48.95 48.69
C GLY A 121 4.79 48.85 47.55
N ASP A 122 5.60 49.90 47.41
CA ASP A 122 6.71 50.06 46.46
C ASP A 122 7.96 49.23 46.85
N GLU A 123 8.93 49.21 45.93
CA GLU A 123 10.37 48.84 46.12
C GLU A 123 10.67 47.33 46.27
N ASP A 124 11.74 46.72 45.77
CA ASP A 124 12.90 47.04 44.93
C ASP A 124 13.61 45.68 44.72
N SER A 125 14.48 45.59 43.70
CA SER A 125 15.69 44.75 43.71
C SER A 125 15.59 43.21 43.69
N GLY A 126 16.29 42.62 42.71
CA GLY A 126 16.74 41.23 42.80
C GLY A 126 17.05 40.58 41.45
N TYR A 127 18.14 41.00 40.81
CA TYR A 127 18.76 40.32 39.67
C TYR A 127 19.40 38.98 40.09
N ASP A 128 19.33 37.98 39.22
CA ASP A 128 20.35 36.96 38.90
C ASP A 128 19.77 36.16 37.70
N GLU A 129 20.28 36.25 36.45
CA GLU A 129 21.48 35.59 35.87
C GLU A 129 21.50 34.07 36.18
N VAL A 130 21.67 33.08 35.29
CA VAL A 130 22.31 32.80 33.97
C VAL A 130 21.57 31.55 33.40
N ASP A 131 21.62 31.08 32.15
CA ASP A 131 22.71 31.00 31.19
C ASP A 131 22.15 30.77 29.78
N GLU A 132 22.83 31.40 28.83
CA GLU A 132 22.63 31.27 27.40
C GLU A 132 23.30 29.97 26.90
N ARG A 133 22.87 29.45 25.74
CA ARG A 133 23.68 29.31 24.51
C ARG A 133 23.19 28.16 23.64
N GLU A 134 22.52 28.58 22.58
CA GLU A 134 22.69 27.99 21.25
C GLU A 134 24.18 27.83 20.92
N THR A 135 24.54 26.80 20.15
CA THR A 135 25.14 26.99 18.82
C THR A 135 25.48 25.64 18.23
N GLY A 136 24.88 25.35 17.07
CA GLY A 136 25.36 24.29 16.20
C GLY A 136 26.65 24.70 15.52
N VAL A 137 27.51 23.74 15.20
CA VAL A 137 28.47 23.89 14.10
C VAL A 137 28.59 22.56 13.35
N ARG A 138 28.17 22.64 12.08
CA ARG A 138 28.55 21.81 10.94
C ARG A 138 29.94 21.19 11.06
N SER A 139 30.11 19.96 10.58
CA SER A 139 31.26 19.60 9.73
C SER A 139 31.07 18.22 9.09
N ALA A 140 31.05 18.22 7.76
CA ALA A 140 31.48 17.15 6.88
C ALA A 140 32.42 17.81 5.84
N PRO A 141 33.21 17.10 5.02
CA PRO A 141 33.69 15.71 5.08
C PRO A 141 35.24 15.64 5.00
N ALA A 142 35.84 14.47 5.14
CA ALA A 142 37.24 14.25 4.73
C ALA A 142 37.39 12.91 3.98
N VAL A 143 37.75 13.05 2.71
CA VAL A 143 38.28 12.05 1.78
C VAL A 143 39.59 11.44 2.30
N ASN A 144 39.80 10.14 2.10
CA ASN A 144 41.02 9.59 1.46
C ASN A 144 41.03 8.05 1.39
N ASN A 145 41.07 7.55 0.15
CA ASN A 145 41.75 6.30 -0.27
C ASN A 145 43.26 6.62 -0.41
N PRO A 146 44.22 5.66 -0.42
CA PRO A 146 44.24 4.58 -1.40
C PRO A 146 44.86 3.23 -0.98
N SER A 147 44.74 2.31 -1.94
CA SER A 147 45.22 0.93 -2.03
C SER A 147 46.67 0.65 -1.64
N THR A 148 46.88 -0.57 -1.16
CA THR A 148 48.08 -1.40 -1.38
C THR A 148 47.62 -2.82 -1.68
#